data_AF-A0A6B3SKR7-F1
#
_entry.id   AF-A0A6B3SKR7-F1
#
_cell.length_a   1.000
_cell.length_b   1.000
_cell.length_c   1.000
_cell.angle_alpha   90.00
_cell.angle_beta   90.00
_cell.angle_gamma   90.00
#
_symmetry.space_group_name_H-M   'P 1'
#
loop_
_entity.id
_entity.type
_entity.pdbx_description
1 polymer ?
#
loop_
_entity_poly.entity_id
_entity_poly.type
_entity_poly.pdbx_seq_one_letter_code
_entity_poly.pdbx_strand_id
1 'polypeptide(L)'
;FKAAYKKKFNSDVQIYAPYVYDAVMVMVEAMKKANSAEPAKYLPELAKINYKGVTGNIAFDAKGDIKDGTLTLYTYKGGKRTQLAVTK
;
A
#
# COMPACT_ATOMS: atom_id res chain seq x y z
N PHE A 1 -10.66 3.02 -5.45
CA PHE A 1 -9.45 3.74 -5.92
C PHE A 1 -9.49 4.10 -7.42
N LYS A 2 -9.43 3.12 -8.35
CA LYS A 2 -9.32 3.39 -9.82
C LYS A 2 -10.31 4.42 -10.38
N ALA A 3 -11.60 4.29 -10.07
CA ALA A 3 -12.62 5.23 -10.52
C ALA A 3 -12.40 6.65 -9.99
N ALA A 4 -12.06 6.79 -8.70
CA ALA A 4 -11.76 8.08 -8.08
C ALA A 4 -10.50 8.72 -8.67
N TYR A 5 -9.45 7.92 -8.91
CA TYR A 5 -8.22 8.38 -9.55
C TYR A 5 -8.49 8.92 -10.96
N LYS A 6 -9.20 8.14 -11.80
CA LYS A 6 -9.54 8.55 -13.16
C LYS A 6 -10.38 9.83 -13.18
N LYS A 7 -11.36 9.94 -12.27
CA LYS A 7 -12.17 11.17 -12.12
C LYS A 7 -11.32 12.38 -11.71
N LYS A 8 -10.33 12.22 -10.83
CA LYS A 8 -9.50 13.31 -10.30
C LYS A 8 -8.45 13.79 -11.31
N PHE A 9 -7.80 12.85 -11.99
CA PHE A 9 -6.60 13.13 -12.78
C PHE A 9 -6.79 12.96 -14.29
N ASN A 10 -7.97 12.52 -14.73
CA ASN A 10 -8.29 12.22 -16.14
C ASN A 10 -7.25 11.31 -16.82
N SER A 11 -6.68 10.38 -16.04
CA SER A 11 -5.66 9.42 -16.47
C SER A 11 -5.98 8.06 -15.88
N ASP A 12 -5.55 7.00 -16.55
CA ASP A 12 -5.52 5.68 -15.95
C ASP A 12 -4.52 5.63 -14.78
N VAL A 13 -4.72 4.69 -13.87
CA VAL A 13 -3.90 4.54 -12.66
C VAL A 13 -2.47 4.21 -13.04
N GLN A 14 -1.55 5.06 -12.59
CA GLN A 14 -0.12 4.83 -12.74
C GLN A 14 0.34 3.73 -11.78
N ILE A 15 1.35 2.95 -12.20
CA ILE A 15 1.76 1.71 -11.51
C ILE A 15 2.08 1.92 -10.01
N TYR A 16 2.68 3.06 -9.65
CA TYR A 16 3.05 3.39 -8.27
C TYR A 16 1.98 4.14 -7.48
N ALA A 17 0.95 4.68 -8.15
CA ALA A 17 -0.08 5.48 -7.50
C ALA A 17 -0.80 4.80 -6.32
N PRO A 18 -1.23 3.52 -6.41
CA PRO A 18 -1.90 2.88 -5.27
C PRO A 18 -0.95 2.66 -4.08
N TYR A 19 0.33 2.37 -4.34
CA TYR A 19 1.34 2.16 -3.29
C TYR A 19 1.62 3.45 -2.51
N VAL A 20 1.81 4.57 -3.20
CA VAL A 20 2.05 5.87 -2.55
C VAL A 20 0.81 6.34 -1.81
N TYR A 21 -0.39 6.13 -2.38
CA TYR A 21 -1.63 6.46 -1.70
C TYR A 21 -1.76 5.70 -0.37
N ASP A 22 -1.52 4.39 -0.40
CA ASP A 22 -1.58 3.56 0.81
C ASP A 22 -0.53 3.98 1.84
N ALA A 23 0.71 4.26 1.43
CA ALA A 23 1.76 4.72 2.33
C ALA A 23 1.34 5.99 3.09
N VAL A 24 0.78 6.98 2.38
CA VAL A 24 0.28 8.21 3.01
C VAL A 24 -0.88 7.92 3.94
N MET A 25 -1.85 7.10 3.52
CA MET A 25 -3.03 6.80 4.33
C MET A 25 -2.70 6.02 5.60
N VAL A 26 -1.71 5.13 5.55
CA VAL A 26 -1.20 4.38 6.71
C VAL A 26 -0.55 5.33 7.73
N MET A 27 0.25 6.30 7.27
CA MET A 27 0.82 7.33 8.15
C MET A 27 -0.27 8.18 8.78
N VAL A 28 -1.27 8.62 8.00
CA VAL A 28 -2.41 9.40 8.51
C VAL A 28 -3.17 8.61 9.57
N GLU A 29 -3.41 7.32 9.35
CA GLU A 29 -4.12 6.49 10.32
C GLU A 29 -3.33 6.33 11.62
N ALA A 30 -2.01 6.15 11.55
CA ALA A 30 -1.15 6.13 12.73
C ALA A 30 -1.19 7.48 13.50
N MET A 31 -1.15 8.60 12.78
CA MET A 31 -1.26 9.94 13.38
C MET A 31 -2.62 10.16 14.05
N LYS A 32 -3.71 9.66 13.46
CA LYS A 32 -5.05 9.73 14.05
C LYS A 32 -5.14 8.91 15.34
N LYS A 33 -4.57 7.69 15.36
CA LYS A 33 -4.52 6.84 16.56
C LYS A 33 -3.70 7.48 17.69
N ALA A 34 -2.60 8.11 17.35
CA ALA A 34 -1.75 8.84 18.30
C ALA A 34 -2.30 10.22 18.68
N ASN A 35 -3.39 10.68 18.04
CA ASN A 35 -3.91 12.04 18.14
C ASN A 35 -2.81 13.12 17.97
N SER A 36 -1.85 12.89 17.07
CA SER A 36 -0.71 13.78 16.85
C SER A 36 0.00 13.50 15.54
N ALA A 37 0.57 14.55 14.94
CA ALA A 37 1.47 14.46 13.81
C ALA A 37 2.96 14.42 14.22
N GLU A 38 3.28 14.41 15.51
CA GLU A 38 4.67 14.31 15.98
C GLU A 38 5.19 12.87 15.82
N PRO A 39 6.34 12.64 15.15
CA PRO A 39 6.88 11.29 14.91
C PRO A 39 7.04 10.43 16.16
N ALA A 40 7.53 11.00 17.26
CA ALA A 40 7.70 10.29 18.51
C ALA A 40 6.37 9.71 19.06
N LYS A 41 5.22 10.32 18.70
CA LYS A 41 3.89 9.90 19.12
C LYS A 41 3.27 8.87 18.17
N TYR A 42 3.38 9.07 16.85
CA TYR A 42 2.72 8.17 15.88
C TYR A 42 3.56 6.98 15.43
N LEU A 43 4.89 7.03 15.50
CA LEU A 43 5.75 5.91 15.06
C LEU A 43 5.48 4.60 15.84
N PRO A 44 5.25 4.61 17.17
CA PRO A 44 4.85 3.40 17.90
C PRO A 44 3.50 2.82 17.45
N GLU A 45 2.55 3.68 17.05
CA GLU A 45 1.25 3.25 16.52
C GLU A 45 1.36 2.73 15.08
N LEU A 46 2.24 3.35 14.29
CA LEU A 46 2.56 2.91 12.93
C LEU A 46 3.16 1.50 12.92
N ALA A 47 4.09 1.22 13.83
CA ALA A 47 4.71 -0.11 13.94
C ALA A 47 3.69 -1.22 14.27
N LYS A 48 2.56 -0.88 14.90
CA LYS A 48 1.47 -1.80 15.27
C LYS A 48 0.28 -1.75 14.31
N ILE A 49 0.39 -1.01 13.21
CA ILE A 49 -0.74 -0.75 12.32
C ILE A 49 -1.23 -2.06 11.67
N ASN A 50 -2.54 -2.15 11.50
CA ASN A 50 -3.20 -3.13 10.66
C ASN A 50 -4.23 -2.38 9.83
N TYR A 51 -3.94 -2.15 8.55
CA TYR A 51 -4.68 -1.23 7.70
C TYR A 51 -5.10 -1.89 6.38
N LYS A 52 -6.38 -1.80 6.04
CA LYS A 52 -6.91 -2.31 4.78
C LYS A 52 -6.76 -1.26 3.68
N GLY A 53 -5.63 -1.32 2.96
CA GLY A 53 -5.30 -0.42 1.85
C GLY A 53 -5.87 -0.86 0.50
N VAL A 54 -5.50 -0.10 -0.54
CA VAL A 54 -5.82 -0.37 -1.95
C VAL A 54 -5.04 -1.56 -2.49
N THR A 55 -3.78 -1.73 -2.08
CA THR A 55 -2.89 -2.81 -2.53
C THR A 55 -3.02 -4.08 -1.70
N GLY A 56 -3.80 -4.05 -0.62
CA GLY A 56 -4.00 -5.20 0.27
C GLY A 56 -4.00 -4.79 1.74
N ASN A 57 -3.89 -5.79 2.62
CA ASN A 57 -3.72 -5.54 4.04
C ASN A 57 -2.26 -5.12 4.33
N ILE A 58 -2.08 -4.05 5.09
CA ILE A 58 -0.78 -3.48 5.43
C ILE A 58 -0.57 -3.63 6.93
N ALA A 59 0.44 -4.42 7.26
CA ALA A 59 0.97 -4.60 8.60
C ALA A 59 2.47 -4.82 8.48
N PHE A 60 3.20 -4.57 9.57
CA PHE A 60 4.66 -4.68 9.57
C PHE A 60 5.13 -5.80 10.50
N ASP A 61 6.23 -6.44 10.14
CA ASP A 61 6.97 -7.30 11.06
C ASP A 61 7.87 -6.47 12.00
N ALA A 62 8.63 -7.14 12.86
CA ALA A 62 9.50 -6.47 13.83
C ALA A 62 10.65 -5.66 13.19
N LYS A 63 10.96 -5.89 11.91
CA LYS A 63 11.99 -5.17 11.15
C LYS A 63 11.42 -4.00 10.35
N GLY A 64 10.09 -3.89 10.27
CA GLY A 64 9.40 -2.88 9.46
C GLY A 64 9.08 -3.36 8.05
N ASP A 65 9.30 -4.64 7.73
CA ASP A 65 8.95 -5.21 6.42
C ASP A 65 7.44 -5.49 6.35
N ILE A 66 6.86 -5.44 5.15
CA ILE A 66 5.45 -5.80 4.95
C ILE A 66 5.23 -7.25 5.36
N LYS A 67 4.40 -7.45 6.37
CA LYS A 67 4.01 -8.77 6.85
C LYS A 67 3.08 -9.43 5.84
N ASP A 68 3.33 -10.70 5.55
CA ASP A 68 2.52 -11.54 4.64
C ASP A 68 2.32 -10.89 3.24
N GLY A 69 3.32 -10.13 2.77
CA GLY A 69 3.26 -9.41 1.51
C GLY A 69 3.07 -10.35 0.32
N THR A 70 2.00 -10.14 -0.44
CA THR A 70 1.74 -10.94 -1.64
C THR A 70 2.63 -10.50 -2.81
N LEU A 71 3.33 -11.46 -3.41
CA LEU A 71 4.10 -11.29 -4.63
C LEU A 71 3.25 -11.67 -5.84
N THR A 72 3.14 -10.76 -6.82
CA THR A 72 2.55 -11.09 -8.13
C THR A 72 3.64 -11.30 -9.15
N LEU A 73 3.76 -12.53 -9.64
CA LEU A 73 4.70 -12.89 -10.68
C LEU A 73 4.07 -12.59 -12.04
N TYR A 74 4.86 -11.98 -12.92
CA TYR A 74 4.50 -11.75 -14.32
C TYR A 74 5.52 -12.43 -15.23
N THR A 75 5.04 -12.88 -16.39
CA THR A 75 5.87 -13.38 -17.49
C THR A 75 5.49 -12.65 -18.79
N TYR A 76 6.23 -12.89 -19.86
CA TYR A 76 5.91 -12.36 -21.19
C TYR A 76 5.68 -13.53 -22.15
N LYS A 77 4.47 -13.60 -22.74
CA LYS A 77 4.11 -14.58 -23.78
C LYS A 77 3.83 -13.82 -25.07
N GLY A 78 4.61 -14.09 -26.13
CA GLY A 78 4.48 -13.38 -27.41
C GLY A 78 4.64 -11.87 -27.29
N GLY A 79 5.59 -11.40 -26.47
CA GLY A 79 5.82 -9.96 -26.22
C GLY A 79 4.79 -9.27 -25.32
N LYS A 80 3.75 -9.97 -24.84
CA LYS A 80 2.72 -9.41 -23.95
C LYS A 80 2.94 -9.84 -22.51
N ARG A 81 3.00 -8.86 -21.60
CA ARG A 81 3.06 -9.11 -20.14
C ARG A 81 1.78 -9.81 -19.68
N THR A 82 1.92 -10.96 -19.06
CA THR A 82 0.83 -11.81 -18.57
C THR A 82 1.09 -12.14 -17.10
N GLN A 83 0.06 -12.13 -16.25
CA GLN A 83 0.19 -12.58 -14.87
C GLN A 83 0.44 -14.09 -14.84
N LEU A 84 1.46 -14.53 -14.10
CA LEU A 84 1.82 -15.93 -13.96
C LEU A 84 1.18 -16.54 -12.70
N ALA A 85 1.39 -15.90 -11.54
CA ALA A 85 0.90 -16.38 -10.25
C ALA A 85 0.85 -15.24 -9.22
N VAL A 86 0.09 -15.44 -8.15
CA VAL A 86 0.14 -14.63 -6.92
C VAL A 86 0.52 -15.58 -5.79
N THR A 87 1.59 -15.27 -5.04
CA THR A 87 2.08 -16.07 -3.92
C THR A 87 2.30 -15.19 -2.69
N LYS A 88 2.37 -15.80 -1.50
CA LYS A 88 2.83 -15.20 -0.25
C LYS A 88 4.21 -15.73 0.10
#